data_AF-A0A3L6N9B1-F1
#
_entry.id   AF-A0A3L6N9B1-F1
#
_cell.length_a   1.000
_cell.length_b   1.000
_cell.length_c   1.000
_cell.angle_alpha   90.00
_cell.angle_beta   90.00
_cell.angle_gamma   90.00
#
_symmetry.space_group_name_H-M   'P 1'
#
loop_
_entity.id
_entity.type
_entity.pdbx_description
1 polymer ?
#
loop_
_entity_poly.entity_id
_entity_poly.type
_entity_poly.pdbx_seq_one_letter_code
_entity_poly.pdbx_strand_id
1 'polypeptide(L)'
;MIVEESALQSIDLEAFDPSILDFDAPFSSSNVSAPTTDNGISSELINVSGTSPFYSQIPNIWSHEYQMGMQPYLTAINATAESSMVLGKDYSFTNSPFSDHIQLLQRMLKNKLNTLGFVPEGHNPVQSVYQPVLMVLSMFNSMTRPDVMAWYAKTRFYHIIELTAWQLYPSSATFNKLHPRYRPTTAQLENPHPGIIDWIPFPTIRDRLIQLHSANPHIDQIFCDAVTGYVVEALMSDLVLGAPQITVYVRVTDLINTMSSGTSESENTIAMLPAPDISTLFSSPAYARAAFNKLNMDKGAGYYKIDPAFFEKYPELWDQASDLTATGMPLKPKYQKILTYPKPLDSSTVETYRSFIDFSLDAANTISMSP
;
A
#
# COMPACT_ATOMS: atom_id res chain seq x y z
N MET A 1 39.60 52.08 21.65
CA MET A 1 39.12 50.71 21.94
C MET A 1 37.62 50.78 21.86
N ILE A 2 37.07 50.26 20.77
CA ILE A 2 35.64 50.31 20.39
C ILE A 2 34.92 49.12 21.03
N VAL A 3 33.58 49.21 21.06
CA VAL A 3 32.51 48.19 21.23
C VAL A 3 31.69 48.50 22.49
N GLU A 4 30.67 49.35 22.40
CA GLU A 4 29.29 49.18 21.86
C GLU A 4 28.40 48.24 22.69
N GLU A 5 27.41 48.86 23.34
CA GLU A 5 26.20 48.26 23.89
C GLU A 5 25.41 47.55 22.78
N SER A 6 25.08 46.28 22.98
CA SER A 6 24.09 45.57 22.16
C SER A 6 22.74 45.64 22.86
N ALA A 7 21.85 46.45 22.29
CA ALA A 7 20.46 46.56 22.67
C ALA A 7 19.71 45.25 22.35
N LEU A 8 18.99 44.74 23.36
CA LEU A 8 17.91 43.76 23.19
C LEU A 8 16.85 44.37 22.26
N GLN A 9 16.72 43.85 21.05
CA GLN A 9 15.52 44.02 20.24
C GLN A 9 14.59 42.84 20.53
N SER A 10 13.49 43.16 21.21
CA SER A 10 12.28 42.35 21.33
C SER A 10 11.79 41.97 19.93
N ILE A 11 11.78 40.68 19.62
CA ILE A 11 11.17 40.16 18.39
C ILE A 11 9.67 40.30 18.52
N ASP A 12 9.10 41.03 17.57
CA ASP A 12 7.69 41.30 17.40
C ASP A 12 6.95 39.99 17.03
N LEU A 13 6.12 39.49 17.95
CA LEU A 13 5.37 38.24 17.82
C LEU A 13 4.04 38.40 17.05
N GLU A 14 3.76 39.57 16.47
CA GLU A 14 2.46 39.85 15.81
C GLU A 14 2.42 39.62 14.28
N ALA A 15 3.47 39.07 13.66
CA ALA A 15 3.47 38.82 12.20
C ALA A 15 2.99 37.43 11.76
N PHE A 16 2.61 36.54 12.69
CA PHE A 16 2.08 35.23 12.34
C PHE A 16 0.56 35.26 12.39
N ASP A 17 -0.08 35.14 11.24
CA ASP A 17 -1.53 35.04 11.11
C ASP A 17 -1.96 33.57 11.35
N PRO A 18 -2.56 33.23 12.50
CA PRO A 18 -2.99 31.87 12.80
C PRO A 18 -4.21 31.43 11.97
N SER A 19 -4.86 32.34 11.20
CA SER A 19 -5.99 31.99 10.34
C SER A 19 -5.60 31.16 9.11
N ILE A 20 -4.31 31.04 8.79
CA ILE A 20 -3.78 30.07 7.81
C ILE A 20 -3.97 28.61 8.26
N LEU A 21 -4.25 28.37 9.55
CA LEU A 21 -4.38 27.04 10.15
C LEU A 21 -5.83 26.57 10.31
N ASP A 22 -6.82 27.32 9.84
CA ASP A 22 -8.23 26.97 10.01
C ASP A 22 -8.67 25.90 8.98
N PHE A 23 -8.67 24.63 9.40
CA PHE A 23 -9.00 23.47 8.56
C PHE A 23 -10.03 22.54 9.22
N ASP A 24 -11.20 23.09 9.54
CA ASP A 24 -12.40 22.25 9.74
C ASP A 24 -13.22 22.22 8.44
N ALA A 25 -13.12 21.11 7.71
CA ALA A 25 -14.15 20.71 6.75
C ALA A 25 -14.28 19.18 6.74
N PRO A 26 -15.49 18.63 6.95
CA PRO A 26 -15.72 17.19 6.98
C PRO A 26 -15.63 16.59 5.58
N PHE A 27 -15.20 15.32 5.53
CA PHE A 27 -15.14 14.48 4.34
C PHE A 27 -16.44 14.57 3.50
N SER A 28 -16.34 15.12 2.29
CA SER A 28 -17.43 15.13 1.32
C SER A 28 -16.98 14.40 0.05
N SER A 29 -17.60 13.25 -0.21
CA SER A 29 -17.53 12.55 -1.49
C SER A 29 -18.54 13.17 -2.45
N SER A 30 -18.06 13.87 -3.49
CA SER A 30 -18.91 14.44 -4.54
C SER A 30 -19.26 13.39 -5.60
N ASN A 31 -20.52 12.94 -5.59
CA ASN A 31 -21.10 12.14 -6.68
C ASN A 31 -21.43 13.04 -7.88
N VAL A 32 -20.72 12.86 -9.00
CA VAL A 32 -21.05 13.50 -10.27
C VAL A 32 -22.05 12.61 -11.02
N SER A 33 -23.25 13.15 -11.25
CA SER A 33 -24.30 12.50 -12.07
C SER A 33 -24.12 12.87 -13.54
N ALA A 34 -24.18 11.89 -14.45
CA ALA A 34 -24.23 12.10 -15.90
C ALA A 34 -25.54 11.54 -16.48
N PRO A 35 -26.06 12.10 -17.60
CA PRO A 35 -27.45 11.96 -17.99
C PRO A 35 -27.74 10.73 -18.86
N THR A 36 -28.98 10.27 -18.75
CA THR A 36 -29.58 9.09 -19.37
C THR A 36 -29.91 9.27 -20.86
N THR A 37 -29.56 8.29 -21.69
CA THR A 37 -30.31 7.94 -22.90
C THR A 37 -30.37 6.42 -23.07
N ASP A 38 -31.58 5.96 -23.33
CA ASP A 38 -32.09 4.59 -23.31
C ASP A 38 -31.90 3.88 -24.66
N ASN A 39 -31.47 2.61 -24.64
CA ASN A 39 -32.00 1.52 -25.46
C ASN A 39 -31.24 0.21 -25.18
N GLY A 40 -32.01 -0.83 -24.85
CA GLY A 40 -31.57 -2.03 -24.15
C GLY A 40 -30.69 -3.01 -24.90
N ILE A 41 -29.91 -3.77 -24.12
CA ILE A 41 -29.97 -5.24 -23.96
C ILE A 41 -29.15 -5.60 -22.70
N SER A 42 -29.79 -6.38 -21.81
CA SER A 42 -29.25 -7.12 -20.66
C SER A 42 -28.59 -6.33 -19.51
N SER A 43 -29.31 -6.26 -18.40
CA SER A 43 -28.93 -5.64 -17.14
C SER A 43 -27.79 -6.39 -16.41
N GLU A 44 -26.55 -5.96 -16.64
CA GLU A 44 -25.52 -6.06 -15.60
C GLU A 44 -25.61 -4.79 -14.75
N LEU A 45 -26.34 -4.87 -13.64
CA LEU A 45 -26.28 -3.88 -12.59
C LEU A 45 -24.87 -3.93 -11.98
N ILE A 46 -23.99 -3.08 -12.50
CA ILE A 46 -22.69 -2.77 -11.93
C ILE A 46 -22.96 -2.18 -10.55
N ASN A 47 -22.84 -3.00 -9.52
CA ASN A 47 -22.96 -2.56 -8.16
C ASN A 47 -21.72 -1.69 -7.86
N VAL A 48 -21.96 -0.39 -7.65
CA VAL A 48 -20.95 0.64 -7.32
C VAL A 48 -20.25 0.35 -5.98
N SER A 49 -20.65 -0.73 -5.29
CA SER A 49 -20.20 -1.15 -3.96
C SER A 49 -19.02 -2.14 -3.95
N GLY A 50 -18.36 -2.42 -5.08
CA GLY A 50 -17.14 -3.25 -5.11
C GLY A 50 -17.35 -4.73 -4.74
N THR A 51 -18.58 -5.22 -4.74
CA THR A 51 -18.89 -6.63 -4.44
C THR A 51 -18.61 -7.52 -5.65
N SER A 52 -17.78 -8.54 -5.46
CA SER A 52 -17.65 -9.65 -6.40
C SER A 52 -19.02 -10.28 -6.65
N PRO A 53 -19.41 -10.59 -7.91
CA PRO A 53 -20.60 -11.38 -8.19
C PRO A 53 -20.52 -12.80 -7.61
N PHE A 54 -19.38 -13.20 -7.01
CA PHE A 54 -19.23 -14.46 -6.29
C PHE A 54 -19.59 -14.39 -4.79
N TYR A 55 -19.61 -13.20 -4.16
CA TYR A 55 -20.04 -13.06 -2.76
C TYR A 55 -21.54 -13.33 -2.58
N SER A 56 -22.34 -13.10 -3.62
CA SER A 56 -23.77 -13.39 -3.62
C SER A 56 -24.12 -14.86 -3.85
N GLN A 57 -23.13 -15.72 -4.16
CA GLN A 57 -23.37 -17.13 -4.51
C GLN A 57 -23.37 -18.07 -3.31
N ILE A 58 -22.91 -17.66 -2.13
CA ILE A 58 -22.99 -18.48 -0.92
C ILE A 58 -23.80 -17.76 0.17
N PRO A 59 -25.04 -18.19 0.45
CA PRO A 59 -25.84 -17.60 1.51
C PRO A 59 -25.08 -17.63 2.85
N ASN A 60 -25.03 -16.48 3.55
CA ASN A 60 -24.44 -16.32 4.89
C ASN A 60 -22.90 -16.43 5.01
N ILE A 61 -22.15 -16.48 3.92
CA ILE A 61 -20.67 -16.38 3.96
C ILE A 61 -20.28 -14.98 3.49
N TRP A 62 -19.53 -14.25 4.32
CA TRP A 62 -19.19 -12.84 4.09
C TRP A 62 -20.44 -11.97 3.84
N SER A 63 -21.52 -12.19 4.61
CA SER A 63 -22.68 -11.30 4.55
C SER A 63 -22.25 -9.87 4.86
N HIS A 64 -22.88 -8.87 4.22
CA HIS A 64 -22.62 -7.45 4.45
C HIS A 64 -22.92 -6.97 5.89
N GLU A 65 -23.34 -7.87 6.77
CA GLU A 65 -23.40 -7.61 8.20
C GLU A 65 -21.96 -7.49 8.73
N TYR A 66 -21.75 -6.57 9.65
CA TYR A 66 -20.44 -6.32 10.24
C TYR A 66 -19.88 -7.61 10.89
N GLN A 67 -18.89 -8.23 10.25
CA GLN A 67 -18.18 -9.40 10.76
C GLN A 67 -16.77 -8.97 11.17
N MET A 68 -16.34 -9.42 12.35
CA MET A 68 -15.07 -9.00 12.94
C MET A 68 -14.33 -10.19 13.56
N GLY A 69 -13.01 -10.07 13.58
CA GLY A 69 -12.13 -10.99 14.28
C GLY A 69 -11.95 -12.35 13.61
N MET A 70 -11.21 -13.19 14.32
CA MET A 70 -10.66 -14.44 13.78
C MET A 70 -11.67 -15.57 13.66
N GLN A 71 -12.54 -15.76 14.65
CA GLN A 71 -13.45 -16.91 14.66
C GLN A 71 -14.47 -16.88 13.50
N PRO A 72 -15.09 -15.73 13.17
CA PRO A 72 -15.93 -15.64 11.98
C PRO A 72 -15.13 -15.85 10.70
N TYR A 73 -13.88 -15.36 10.64
CA TYR A 73 -13.01 -15.55 9.49
C TYR A 73 -12.75 -17.04 9.23
N LEU A 74 -12.36 -17.80 10.26
CA LEU A 74 -12.15 -19.24 10.18
C LEU A 74 -13.40 -20.00 9.72
N THR A 75 -14.55 -19.63 10.28
CA THR A 75 -15.83 -20.24 9.93
C THR A 75 -16.14 -20.02 8.44
N ALA A 76 -15.95 -18.80 7.94
CA ALA A 76 -16.20 -18.44 6.56
C ALA A 76 -15.21 -19.08 5.57
N ILE A 77 -13.92 -19.16 5.93
CA ILE A 77 -12.90 -19.82 5.10
C ILE A 77 -13.18 -21.32 4.97
N ASN A 78 -13.51 -22.01 6.06
CA ASN A 78 -13.82 -23.44 6.02
C ASN A 78 -15.05 -23.71 5.13
N ALA A 79 -16.11 -22.92 5.29
CA ALA A 79 -17.31 -23.06 4.47
C ALA A 79 -17.09 -22.69 2.99
N THR A 80 -16.19 -21.74 2.70
CA THR A 80 -15.79 -21.40 1.32
C THR A 80 -14.97 -22.53 0.68
N ALA A 81 -14.06 -23.16 1.43
CA ALA A 81 -13.26 -24.27 0.92
C ALA A 81 -14.14 -25.46 0.51
N GLU A 82 -15.13 -25.82 1.34
CA GLU A 82 -16.13 -26.84 1.02
C GLU A 82 -16.90 -26.50 -0.27
N SER A 83 -17.34 -25.25 -0.40
CA SER A 83 -18.10 -24.78 -1.58
C SER A 83 -17.26 -24.75 -2.85
N SER A 84 -16.01 -24.28 -2.79
CA SER A 84 -15.08 -24.26 -3.93
C SER A 84 -14.79 -25.68 -4.43
N MET A 85 -14.62 -26.66 -3.53
CA MET A 85 -14.47 -28.06 -3.91
C MET A 85 -15.69 -28.60 -4.66
N VAL A 86 -16.90 -28.29 -4.20
CA VAL A 86 -18.15 -28.71 -4.87
C VAL A 86 -18.30 -28.07 -6.25
N LEU A 87 -17.88 -26.81 -6.40
CA LEU A 87 -17.96 -26.06 -7.67
C LEU A 87 -16.78 -26.34 -8.62
N GLY A 88 -15.85 -27.23 -8.27
CA GLY A 88 -14.66 -27.53 -9.07
C GLY A 88 -13.75 -26.31 -9.27
N LYS A 89 -13.82 -25.33 -8.38
CA LYS A 89 -12.90 -24.19 -8.39
C LYS A 89 -11.65 -24.57 -7.61
N ASP A 90 -10.51 -24.43 -8.24
CA ASP A 90 -9.25 -24.79 -7.57
C ASP A 90 -8.93 -23.86 -6.39
N TYR A 91 -9.53 -22.68 -6.27
CA TYR A 91 -9.17 -21.65 -5.29
C TYR A 91 -10.32 -21.24 -4.37
N SER A 92 -9.97 -20.85 -3.14
CA SER A 92 -10.87 -20.27 -2.13
C SER A 92 -10.84 -18.75 -2.17
N PHE A 93 -12.00 -18.13 -2.03
CA PHE A 93 -12.12 -16.67 -1.90
C PHE A 93 -12.11 -16.24 -0.44
N THR A 94 -11.57 -15.08 -0.17
CA THR A 94 -11.57 -14.41 1.13
C THR A 94 -12.46 -13.15 1.06
N ASN A 95 -12.59 -12.44 2.18
CA ASN A 95 -13.15 -11.09 2.26
C ASN A 95 -12.20 -9.99 1.69
N SER A 96 -11.12 -10.37 1.02
CA SER A 96 -10.07 -9.47 0.53
C SER A 96 -9.74 -9.77 -0.93
N PRO A 97 -10.29 -9.00 -1.89
CA PRO A 97 -9.82 -8.98 -3.27
C PRO A 97 -8.29 -8.95 -3.40
N PHE A 98 -7.59 -8.15 -2.61
CA PHE A 98 -6.12 -8.20 -2.56
C PHE A 98 -5.57 -9.60 -2.32
N SER A 99 -6.02 -10.22 -1.22
CA SER A 99 -5.54 -11.51 -0.78
C SER A 99 -5.84 -12.58 -1.83
N ASP A 100 -7.02 -12.53 -2.45
CA ASP A 100 -7.45 -13.48 -3.47
C ASP A 100 -6.53 -13.44 -4.71
N HIS A 101 -6.23 -12.24 -5.21
CA HIS A 101 -5.31 -12.07 -6.33
C HIS A 101 -3.90 -12.57 -5.98
N ILE A 102 -3.38 -12.18 -4.80
CA ILE A 102 -2.03 -12.54 -4.37
C ILE A 102 -1.90 -14.05 -4.18
N GLN A 103 -2.85 -14.69 -3.51
CA GLN A 103 -2.84 -16.14 -3.26
C GLN A 103 -2.91 -16.93 -4.57
N LEU A 104 -3.76 -16.50 -5.52
CA LEU A 104 -3.85 -17.12 -6.84
C LEU A 104 -2.51 -17.04 -7.59
N LEU A 105 -1.89 -15.86 -7.63
CA LEU A 105 -0.61 -15.63 -8.28
C LEU A 105 0.52 -16.42 -7.64
N GLN A 106 0.59 -16.44 -6.31
CA GLN A 106 1.55 -17.24 -5.56
C GLN A 106 1.46 -18.71 -5.92
N ARG A 107 0.23 -19.25 -5.97
CA ARG A 107 0.01 -20.65 -6.32
C ARG A 107 0.38 -20.96 -7.77
N MET A 108 -0.07 -20.13 -8.72
CA MET A 108 0.26 -20.31 -10.14
C MET A 108 1.77 -20.28 -10.36
N LEU A 109 2.46 -19.30 -9.74
CA LEU A 109 3.90 -19.16 -9.81
C LEU A 109 4.61 -20.36 -9.20
N LYS A 110 4.21 -20.80 -8.00
CA LYS A 110 4.79 -21.97 -7.31
C LYS A 110 4.66 -23.24 -8.15
N ASN A 111 3.47 -23.49 -8.70
CA ASN A 111 3.23 -24.65 -9.55
C ASN A 111 4.12 -24.62 -10.80
N LYS A 112 4.22 -23.47 -11.48
CA LYS A 112 5.06 -23.32 -12.67
C LYS A 112 6.53 -23.53 -12.35
N LEU A 113 7.04 -22.90 -11.29
CA LEU A 113 8.44 -23.06 -10.86
C LEU A 113 8.77 -24.52 -10.50
N ASN A 114 7.86 -25.22 -9.82
CA ASN A 114 8.04 -26.64 -9.50
C ASN A 114 8.11 -27.51 -10.76
N THR A 115 7.25 -27.26 -11.76
CA THR A 115 7.29 -27.96 -13.05
C THR A 115 8.60 -27.74 -13.80
N LEU A 116 9.19 -26.55 -13.65
CA LEU A 116 10.49 -26.21 -14.23
C LEU A 116 11.68 -26.74 -13.39
N GLY A 117 11.43 -27.50 -12.32
CA GLY A 117 12.48 -28.09 -11.48
C GLY A 117 13.22 -27.08 -10.62
N PHE A 118 12.59 -25.96 -10.25
CA PHE A 118 13.22 -24.94 -9.41
C PHE A 118 13.63 -25.51 -8.05
N VAL A 119 14.92 -25.38 -7.70
CA VAL A 119 15.47 -25.77 -6.39
C VAL A 119 15.90 -24.50 -5.63
N PRO A 120 15.28 -24.20 -4.46
CA PRO A 120 15.57 -22.98 -3.70
C PRO A 120 17.03 -22.82 -3.22
N GLU A 121 17.78 -23.92 -3.09
CA GLU A 121 19.13 -23.97 -2.52
C GLU A 121 20.26 -24.16 -3.57
N GLY A 122 19.95 -23.94 -4.85
CA GLY A 122 20.88 -24.12 -5.97
C GLY A 122 22.00 -23.06 -6.07
N HIS A 123 23.10 -23.41 -6.76
CA HIS A 123 24.34 -22.63 -6.85
C HIS A 123 24.33 -21.44 -7.83
N ASN A 124 23.18 -21.06 -8.42
CA ASN A 124 23.10 -20.01 -9.45
C ASN A 124 22.48 -18.70 -8.89
N PRO A 125 23.27 -17.66 -8.54
CA PRO A 125 22.84 -16.65 -7.56
C PRO A 125 22.18 -15.38 -8.10
N VAL A 126 21.76 -15.31 -9.37
CA VAL A 126 21.29 -14.02 -9.96
C VAL A 126 19.79 -14.02 -10.36
N GLN A 127 19.12 -15.17 -10.40
CA GLN A 127 17.69 -15.31 -10.82
C GLN A 127 16.84 -16.15 -9.84
N SER A 128 17.28 -16.24 -8.58
CA SER A 128 16.51 -16.80 -7.46
C SER A 128 15.11 -16.16 -7.38
N VAL A 129 14.07 -16.94 -7.08
CA VAL A 129 12.60 -16.64 -6.91
C VAL A 129 12.10 -15.18 -6.92
N TYR A 130 12.85 -14.23 -6.39
CA TYR A 130 12.60 -12.78 -6.38
C TYR A 130 12.28 -12.19 -7.75
N GLN A 131 12.95 -12.60 -8.84
CA GLN A 131 12.65 -12.06 -10.18
C GLN A 131 11.26 -12.48 -10.68
N PRO A 132 10.89 -13.78 -10.66
CA PRO A 132 9.52 -14.20 -10.92
C PRO A 132 8.49 -13.55 -10.00
N VAL A 133 8.81 -13.37 -8.71
CA VAL A 133 7.94 -12.68 -7.75
C VAL A 133 7.73 -11.21 -8.12
N LEU A 134 8.81 -10.48 -8.41
CA LEU A 134 8.75 -9.09 -8.88
C LEU A 134 7.87 -8.99 -10.12
N MET A 135 8.05 -9.90 -11.07
CA MET A 135 7.30 -9.95 -12.31
C MET A 135 5.78 -10.11 -12.05
N VAL A 136 5.36 -11.13 -11.27
CA VAL A 136 3.93 -11.35 -11.01
C VAL A 136 3.30 -10.23 -10.18
N LEU A 137 4.03 -9.69 -9.20
CA LEU A 137 3.55 -8.55 -8.42
C LEU A 137 3.45 -7.29 -9.28
N SER A 138 4.37 -7.07 -10.22
CA SER A 138 4.31 -5.94 -11.16
C SER A 138 3.12 -6.05 -12.10
N MET A 139 2.84 -7.26 -12.60
CA MET A 139 1.66 -7.54 -13.42
C MET A 139 0.37 -7.29 -12.62
N PHE A 140 0.23 -7.87 -11.42
CA PHE A 140 -0.92 -7.66 -10.54
C PHE A 140 -1.25 -6.18 -10.41
N ASN A 141 -0.23 -5.43 -10.02
CA ASN A 141 -0.27 -4.01 -9.79
C ASN A 141 -0.69 -3.24 -11.05
N SER A 142 0.02 -3.45 -12.17
CA SER A 142 -0.21 -2.73 -13.42
C SER A 142 -1.61 -2.98 -14.00
N MET A 143 -2.15 -4.19 -13.82
CA MET A 143 -3.46 -4.56 -14.35
C MET A 143 -4.61 -4.08 -13.47
N THR A 144 -4.46 -4.18 -12.14
CA THR A 144 -5.60 -3.99 -11.23
C THR A 144 -5.65 -2.60 -10.61
N ARG A 145 -4.51 -1.90 -10.54
CA ARG A 145 -4.38 -0.59 -9.88
C ARG A 145 -3.38 0.32 -10.58
N PRO A 146 -3.57 0.62 -11.87
CA PRO A 146 -2.64 1.43 -12.66
C PRO A 146 -2.41 2.83 -12.04
N ASP A 147 -3.43 3.37 -11.37
CA ASP A 147 -3.40 4.65 -10.64
C ASP A 147 -2.41 4.67 -9.47
N VAL A 148 -2.06 3.51 -8.91
CA VAL A 148 -1.12 3.38 -7.78
C VAL A 148 0.31 3.06 -8.25
N MET A 149 0.59 2.96 -9.57
CA MET A 149 1.91 2.49 -10.03
C MET A 149 3.06 3.43 -9.70
N ALA A 150 2.79 4.74 -9.68
CA ALA A 150 3.76 5.73 -9.25
C ALA A 150 4.23 5.45 -7.81
N TRP A 151 3.32 5.03 -6.93
CA TRP A 151 3.65 4.66 -5.56
C TRP A 151 4.68 3.53 -5.50
N TYR A 152 4.39 2.43 -6.19
CA TYR A 152 5.25 1.24 -6.21
C TYR A 152 6.61 1.52 -6.85
N ALA A 153 6.62 2.27 -7.96
CA ALA A 153 7.85 2.63 -8.66
C ALA A 153 8.78 3.51 -7.80
N LYS A 154 8.23 4.51 -7.09
CA LYS A 154 9.04 5.47 -6.31
C LYS A 154 9.46 4.94 -4.95
N THR A 155 8.60 4.16 -4.27
CA THR A 155 8.92 3.55 -2.96
C THR A 155 9.70 2.24 -3.08
N ARG A 156 9.96 1.79 -4.32
CA ARG A 156 10.71 0.58 -4.73
C ARG A 156 10.14 -0.76 -4.28
N PHE A 157 9.17 -0.79 -3.37
CA PHE A 157 8.34 -1.96 -2.99
C PHE A 157 9.05 -3.30 -2.76
N TYR A 158 10.36 -3.27 -2.51
CA TYR A 158 11.20 -4.48 -2.56
C TYR A 158 10.97 -5.41 -1.37
N HIS A 159 10.56 -4.88 -0.22
CA HIS A 159 10.23 -5.70 0.95
C HIS A 159 9.05 -6.63 0.72
N ILE A 160 8.09 -6.26 -0.12
CA ILE A 160 6.95 -7.15 -0.43
C ILE A 160 7.36 -8.27 -1.39
N ILE A 161 8.34 -8.00 -2.26
CA ILE A 161 8.98 -9.04 -3.07
C ILE A 161 9.69 -10.04 -2.16
N GLU A 162 10.45 -9.54 -1.17
CA GLU A 162 11.14 -10.38 -0.20
C GLU A 162 10.19 -11.22 0.65
N LEU A 163 9.12 -10.60 1.15
CA LEU A 163 8.05 -11.25 1.89
C LEU A 163 7.39 -12.36 1.06
N THR A 164 7.00 -12.05 -0.18
CA THR A 164 6.32 -12.99 -1.06
C THR A 164 7.25 -14.16 -1.44
N ALA A 165 8.53 -13.90 -1.67
CA ALA A 165 9.53 -14.94 -1.91
C ALA A 165 9.67 -15.90 -0.71
N TRP A 166 9.69 -15.37 0.51
CA TRP A 166 9.71 -16.18 1.73
C TRP A 166 8.40 -16.98 1.90
N GLN A 167 7.22 -16.38 1.66
CA GLN A 167 5.94 -17.09 1.73
C GLN A 167 5.87 -18.27 0.73
N LEU A 168 6.46 -18.13 -0.46
CA LEU A 168 6.50 -19.18 -1.47
C LEU A 168 7.43 -20.34 -1.11
N TYR A 169 8.65 -20.00 -0.67
CA TYR A 169 9.71 -20.94 -0.30
C TYR A 169 10.37 -20.52 1.03
N PRO A 170 9.75 -20.86 2.18
CA PRO A 170 10.30 -20.54 3.49
C PRO A 170 11.63 -21.27 3.71
N SER A 171 12.70 -20.52 3.95
CA SER A 171 14.01 -21.05 4.31
C SER A 171 14.78 -20.02 5.13
N SER A 172 15.87 -20.44 5.77
CA SER A 172 16.78 -19.51 6.46
C SER A 172 17.30 -18.42 5.52
N ALA A 173 17.54 -18.75 4.24
CA ALA A 173 18.04 -17.80 3.25
C ALA A 173 16.99 -16.74 2.89
N THR A 174 15.73 -17.13 2.64
CA THR A 174 14.66 -16.18 2.31
C THR A 174 14.22 -15.38 3.54
N PHE A 175 14.20 -16.00 4.73
CA PHE A 175 13.88 -15.33 5.99
C PHE A 175 14.91 -14.26 6.37
N ASN A 176 16.20 -14.53 6.20
CA ASN A 176 17.27 -13.57 6.54
C ASN A 176 17.24 -12.31 5.67
N LYS A 177 16.59 -12.35 4.50
CA LYS A 177 16.36 -11.18 3.64
C LYS A 177 15.17 -10.33 4.08
N LEU A 178 14.28 -10.83 4.95
CA LEU A 178 13.15 -10.05 5.43
C LEU A 178 13.63 -8.90 6.32
N HIS A 179 13.21 -7.70 5.95
CA HIS A 179 13.33 -6.53 6.82
C HIS A 179 12.62 -6.80 8.16
N PRO A 180 13.17 -6.36 9.31
CA PRO A 180 12.61 -6.65 10.63
C PRO A 180 11.11 -6.36 10.77
N ARG A 181 10.63 -5.26 10.17
CA ARG A 181 9.22 -4.85 10.14
C ARG A 181 8.26 -5.81 9.41
N TYR A 182 8.78 -6.65 8.52
CA TYR A 182 7.98 -7.62 7.74
C TYR A 182 8.14 -9.06 8.23
N ARG A 183 9.03 -9.32 9.20
CA ARG A 183 9.14 -10.66 9.78
C ARG A 183 7.81 -11.10 10.38
N PRO A 184 7.41 -12.37 10.22
CA PRO A 184 6.16 -12.87 10.74
C PRO A 184 6.11 -12.77 12.27
N THR A 185 4.97 -12.33 12.81
CA THR A 185 4.68 -12.36 14.25
C THR A 185 4.10 -13.72 14.63
N THR A 186 4.04 -13.99 15.94
CA THR A 186 3.34 -15.17 16.46
C THR A 186 1.87 -15.19 16.02
N ALA A 187 1.18 -14.04 16.06
CA ALA A 187 -0.21 -13.96 15.64
C ALA A 187 -0.40 -14.33 14.16
N GLN A 188 0.52 -13.93 13.26
CA GLN A 188 0.50 -14.31 11.85
C GLN A 188 0.73 -15.81 11.63
N LEU A 189 1.60 -16.43 12.43
CA LEU A 189 1.94 -17.86 12.29
C LEU A 189 0.87 -18.79 12.85
N GLU A 190 0.17 -18.36 13.91
CA GLU A 190 -0.81 -19.20 14.62
C GLU A 190 -2.23 -19.09 14.04
N ASN A 191 -2.54 -17.99 13.35
CA ASN A 191 -3.92 -17.64 13.01
C ASN A 191 -4.09 -17.39 11.50
N PRO A 192 -4.96 -18.14 10.80
CA PRO A 192 -5.36 -17.81 9.44
C PRO A 192 -5.99 -16.41 9.35
N HIS A 193 -5.59 -15.65 8.34
CA HIS A 193 -6.00 -14.25 8.16
C HIS A 193 -5.90 -13.83 6.68
N PRO A 194 -6.53 -12.70 6.26
CA PRO A 194 -6.32 -12.12 4.93
C PRO A 194 -4.85 -11.77 4.69
N GLY A 195 -4.23 -12.38 3.67
CA GLY A 195 -2.80 -12.22 3.39
C GLY A 195 -2.35 -10.78 3.08
N ILE A 196 -3.28 -9.88 2.74
CA ILE A 196 -2.97 -8.45 2.57
C ILE A 196 -2.48 -7.79 3.88
N ILE A 197 -2.86 -8.32 5.05
CA ILE A 197 -2.40 -7.82 6.34
C ILE A 197 -0.87 -7.92 6.43
N ASP A 198 -0.26 -8.95 5.84
CA ASP A 198 1.19 -9.15 5.86
C ASP A 198 1.97 -8.02 5.18
N TRP A 199 1.32 -7.26 4.30
CA TRP A 199 1.92 -6.13 3.57
C TRP A 199 2.02 -4.84 4.40
N ILE A 200 1.53 -4.84 5.64
CA ILE A 200 1.70 -3.73 6.58
C ILE A 200 3.00 -3.93 7.37
N PRO A 201 3.95 -2.97 7.37
CA PRO A 201 5.25 -3.10 8.03
C PRO A 201 5.20 -2.89 9.55
N PHE A 202 4.02 -2.91 10.16
CA PHE A 202 3.83 -2.54 11.55
C PHE A 202 3.30 -3.76 12.30
N PRO A 203 4.18 -4.52 13.00
CA PRO A 203 3.79 -5.77 13.67
C PRO A 203 2.57 -5.63 14.58
N THR A 204 2.51 -4.56 15.37
CA THR A 204 1.40 -4.31 16.32
C THR A 204 0.08 -4.04 15.59
N ILE A 205 0.11 -3.31 14.47
CA ILE A 205 -1.08 -3.08 13.63
C ILE A 205 -1.52 -4.41 12.98
N ARG A 206 -0.58 -5.21 12.46
CA ARG A 206 -0.89 -6.53 11.88
C ARG A 206 -1.56 -7.45 12.90
N ASP A 207 -1.00 -7.56 14.10
CA ASP A 207 -1.53 -8.42 15.15
C ASP A 207 -2.95 -8.00 15.55
N ARG A 208 -3.21 -6.69 15.66
CA ARG A 208 -4.56 -6.16 15.94
C ARG A 208 -5.52 -6.39 14.79
N LEU A 209 -5.08 -6.22 13.53
CA LEU A 209 -5.90 -6.54 12.37
C LEU A 209 -6.27 -8.02 12.33
N ILE A 210 -5.34 -8.91 12.66
CA ILE A 210 -5.62 -10.35 12.72
C ILE A 210 -6.65 -10.64 13.82
N GLN A 211 -6.44 -10.08 15.01
CA GLN A 211 -7.32 -10.33 16.16
C GLN A 211 -8.73 -9.76 15.97
N LEU A 212 -8.83 -8.55 15.41
CA LEU A 212 -10.05 -7.75 15.42
C LEU A 212 -10.71 -7.64 14.04
N HIS A 213 -9.96 -7.69 12.93
CA HIS A 213 -10.45 -7.39 11.58
C HIS A 213 -10.29 -8.51 10.56
N SER A 214 -9.85 -9.72 10.94
CA SER A 214 -9.68 -10.81 9.97
C SER A 214 -10.93 -11.03 9.11
N ALA A 215 -12.12 -11.02 9.72
CA ALA A 215 -13.39 -11.16 9.01
C ALA A 215 -14.01 -9.87 8.46
N ASN A 216 -13.33 -8.72 8.60
CA ASN A 216 -13.90 -7.42 8.24
C ASN A 216 -14.06 -7.29 6.72
N PRO A 217 -15.26 -7.05 6.18
CA PRO A 217 -15.48 -6.92 4.73
C PRO A 217 -14.78 -5.71 4.11
N HIS A 218 -14.30 -4.76 4.94
CA HIS A 218 -13.58 -3.57 4.51
C HIS A 218 -12.06 -3.67 4.71
N ILE A 219 -11.51 -4.87 4.96
CA ILE A 219 -10.08 -5.06 5.24
C ILE A 219 -9.16 -4.43 4.17
N ASP A 220 -9.57 -4.48 2.90
CA ASP A 220 -8.82 -3.87 1.79
C ASP A 220 -8.81 -2.34 1.86
N GLN A 221 -9.92 -1.72 2.29
CA GLN A 221 -9.98 -0.28 2.52
C GLN A 221 -9.10 0.12 3.72
N ILE A 222 -9.13 -0.66 4.81
CA ILE A 222 -8.28 -0.42 5.99
C ILE A 222 -6.81 -0.48 5.59
N PHE A 223 -6.43 -1.46 4.77
CA PHE A 223 -5.09 -1.56 4.21
C PHE A 223 -4.72 -0.32 3.37
N CYS A 224 -5.59 0.11 2.45
CA CYS A 224 -5.36 1.29 1.64
C CYS A 224 -5.23 2.57 2.47
N ASP A 225 -6.05 2.73 3.49
CA ASP A 225 -5.97 3.86 4.42
C ASP A 225 -4.65 3.85 5.20
N ALA A 226 -4.21 2.67 5.66
CA ALA A 226 -2.93 2.52 6.36
C ALA A 226 -1.75 2.95 5.46
N VAL A 227 -1.69 2.43 4.23
CA VAL A 227 -0.60 2.77 3.28
C VAL A 227 -0.65 4.25 2.88
N THR A 228 -1.85 4.80 2.70
CA THR A 228 -2.04 6.23 2.42
C THR A 228 -1.57 7.10 3.60
N GLY A 229 -1.73 6.59 4.83
CA GLY A 229 -1.29 7.23 6.07
C GLY A 229 0.21 7.11 6.36
N TYR A 230 1.02 6.53 5.46
CA TYR A 230 2.47 6.47 5.67
C TYR A 230 3.08 7.87 5.57
N VAL A 231 3.75 8.27 6.65
CA VAL A 231 4.34 9.61 6.81
C VAL A 231 5.81 9.52 7.23
N VAL A 232 6.55 10.59 7.01
CA VAL A 232 7.89 10.78 7.56
C VAL A 232 7.93 12.12 8.31
N GLU A 233 8.50 12.10 9.52
CA GLU A 233 8.71 13.29 10.35
C GLU A 233 9.96 14.05 9.91
N ALA A 234 9.93 15.39 10.04
CA ALA A 234 11.05 16.28 9.79
C ALA A 234 10.90 17.58 10.58
N LEU A 235 11.96 18.41 10.59
CA LEU A 235 11.82 19.81 11.00
C LEU A 235 11.24 20.62 9.86
N MET A 236 10.28 21.50 10.15
CA MET A 236 9.64 22.33 9.13
C MET A 236 10.66 23.23 8.40
N SER A 237 11.64 23.75 9.13
CA SER A 237 12.75 24.55 8.59
C SER A 237 13.63 23.82 7.57
N ASP A 238 13.66 22.48 7.60
CA ASP A 238 14.41 21.68 6.61
C ASP A 238 13.66 21.59 5.27
N LEU A 239 12.35 21.84 5.29
CA LEU A 239 11.46 21.67 4.14
C LEU A 239 10.98 23.01 3.57
N VAL A 240 10.80 24.04 4.40
CA VAL A 240 10.25 25.34 4.03
C VAL A 240 11.14 26.47 4.53
N LEU A 241 11.46 27.42 3.64
CA LEU A 241 12.34 28.54 3.91
C LEU A 241 11.71 29.49 4.93
N GLY A 242 12.47 29.89 5.94
CA GLY A 242 12.01 30.80 6.99
C GLY A 242 11.01 30.18 7.98
N ALA A 243 10.69 28.88 7.86
CA ALA A 243 9.80 28.21 8.79
C ALA A 243 10.47 27.94 10.16
N PRO A 244 9.69 27.86 11.25
CA PRO A 244 10.21 27.57 12.57
C PRO A 244 10.76 26.13 12.68
N GLN A 245 11.62 25.88 13.67
CA GLN A 245 12.15 24.54 13.97
C GLN A 245 11.14 23.71 14.78
N ILE A 246 9.99 23.43 14.19
CA ILE A 246 8.96 22.56 14.76
C ILE A 246 8.91 21.24 14.02
N THR A 247 8.57 20.16 14.73
CA THR A 247 8.33 18.86 14.12
C THR A 247 7.06 18.92 13.26
N VAL A 248 7.21 18.44 12.03
CA VAL A 248 6.13 18.24 11.07
C VAL A 248 6.21 16.84 10.51
N TYR A 249 5.13 16.38 9.88
CA TYR A 249 5.15 15.16 9.11
C TYR A 249 4.50 15.34 7.74
N VAL A 250 5.00 14.60 6.76
CA VAL A 250 4.54 14.66 5.37
C VAL A 250 4.12 13.26 4.94
N ARG A 251 2.92 13.11 4.37
CA ARG A 251 2.51 11.84 3.77
C ARG A 251 3.31 11.59 2.51
N VAL A 252 3.83 10.37 2.39
CA VAL A 252 4.62 9.97 1.23
C VAL A 252 3.77 10.07 -0.05
N THR A 253 2.46 9.79 0.05
CA THR A 253 1.54 9.74 -1.11
C THR A 253 1.33 11.13 -1.71
N ASP A 254 1.35 12.16 -0.87
CA ASP A 254 1.15 13.53 -1.31
C ASP A 254 2.32 14.00 -2.17
N LEU A 255 3.57 13.71 -1.77
CA LEU A 255 4.75 14.03 -2.59
C LEU A 255 4.78 13.23 -3.89
N ILE A 256 4.46 11.93 -3.85
CA ILE A 256 4.44 11.10 -5.07
C ILE A 256 3.41 11.62 -6.08
N ASN A 257 2.22 12.01 -5.62
CA ASN A 257 1.19 12.58 -6.49
C ASN A 257 1.68 13.85 -7.20
N THR A 258 2.35 14.74 -6.47
CA THR A 258 2.95 15.97 -7.05
C THR A 258 4.11 15.65 -7.99
N MET A 259 4.94 14.66 -7.66
CA MET A 259 6.05 14.24 -8.53
C MET A 259 5.55 13.66 -9.86
N SER A 260 4.37 13.03 -9.85
CA SER A 260 3.77 12.37 -11.02
C SER A 260 2.88 13.28 -11.87
N SER A 261 2.57 14.51 -11.42
CA SER A 261 1.78 15.47 -12.20
C SER A 261 2.60 16.32 -13.18
N GLY A 262 3.92 16.12 -13.23
CA GLY A 262 4.84 16.90 -14.06
C GLY A 262 4.91 16.46 -15.53
N THR A 263 5.19 17.41 -16.43
CA THR A 263 5.56 17.13 -17.83
C THR A 263 7.01 16.64 -17.92
N SER A 264 7.43 16.05 -19.04
CA SER A 264 8.81 15.59 -19.27
C SER A 264 9.88 16.65 -19.01
N GLU A 265 9.57 17.93 -19.21
CA GLU A 265 10.49 19.05 -18.92
C GLU A 265 10.76 19.23 -17.42
N SER A 266 9.77 18.93 -16.57
CA SER A 266 9.87 19.06 -15.11
C SER A 266 10.69 17.94 -14.44
N GLU A 267 11.05 16.89 -15.18
CA GLU A 267 11.94 15.84 -14.68
C GLU A 267 13.40 16.31 -14.60
N ASN A 268 13.80 17.25 -15.47
CA ASN A 268 15.18 17.75 -15.54
C ASN A 268 15.45 18.96 -14.63
N THR A 269 14.41 19.58 -14.05
CA THR A 269 14.59 20.69 -13.12
C THR A 269 15.05 20.17 -11.75
N ILE A 270 16.23 20.61 -11.33
CA ILE A 270 16.77 20.32 -10.00
C ILE A 270 16.36 21.44 -9.06
N ALA A 271 15.56 21.10 -8.05
CA ALA A 271 15.24 22.00 -6.93
C ALA A 271 16.07 21.61 -5.70
N MET A 272 16.37 22.60 -4.86
CA MET A 272 17.04 22.42 -3.57
C MET A 272 16.12 22.89 -2.46
N LEU A 273 16.05 22.12 -1.38
CA LEU A 273 15.36 22.53 -0.16
C LEU A 273 16.20 23.52 0.64
N PRO A 274 15.58 24.38 1.46
CA PRO A 274 14.14 24.48 1.74
C PRO A 274 13.32 25.11 0.59
N ALA A 275 12.06 24.68 0.42
CA ALA A 275 11.13 25.26 -0.56
C ALA A 275 10.70 26.68 -0.15
N PRO A 276 10.34 27.58 -1.09
CA PRO A 276 9.90 28.93 -0.78
C PRO A 276 8.70 28.99 0.18
N ASP A 277 7.76 28.05 0.01
CA ASP A 277 6.56 27.92 0.82
C ASP A 277 6.02 26.47 0.77
N ILE A 278 5.03 26.18 1.62
CA ILE A 278 4.36 24.86 1.69
C ILE A 278 3.65 24.54 0.36
N SER A 279 3.06 25.55 -0.29
CA SER A 279 2.32 25.35 -1.55
C SER A 279 3.24 24.81 -2.65
N THR A 280 4.46 25.34 -2.73
CA THR A 280 5.49 24.95 -3.70
C THR A 280 5.92 23.49 -3.48
N LEU A 281 5.99 23.03 -2.23
CA LEU A 281 6.31 21.64 -1.88
C LEU A 281 5.32 20.64 -2.52
N PHE A 282 4.03 21.02 -2.60
CA PHE A 282 2.96 20.15 -3.09
C PHE A 282 2.43 20.52 -4.49
N SER A 283 2.97 21.55 -5.13
CA SER A 283 2.62 21.95 -6.51
C SER A 283 3.78 21.81 -7.50
N SER A 284 5.03 21.81 -7.04
CA SER A 284 6.21 21.67 -7.90
C SER A 284 6.76 20.24 -7.88
N PRO A 285 6.78 19.51 -9.01
CA PRO A 285 7.36 18.17 -9.09
C PRO A 285 8.84 18.11 -8.66
N ALA A 286 9.60 19.19 -8.91
CA ALA A 286 11.02 19.27 -8.57
C ALA A 286 11.23 19.38 -7.05
N TYR A 287 10.48 20.25 -6.36
CA TYR A 287 10.56 20.37 -4.89
C TYR A 287 9.99 19.15 -4.18
N ALA A 288 8.90 18.57 -4.68
CA ALA A 288 8.35 17.33 -4.15
C ALA A 288 9.38 16.18 -4.23
N ARG A 289 10.12 16.07 -5.35
CA ARG A 289 11.21 15.10 -5.52
C ARG A 289 12.38 15.38 -4.58
N ALA A 290 12.76 16.64 -4.40
CA ALA A 290 13.81 17.03 -3.46
C ALA A 290 13.45 16.64 -2.01
N ALA A 291 12.21 16.88 -1.60
CA ALA A 291 11.67 16.47 -0.30
C ALA A 291 11.59 14.96 -0.13
N PHE A 292 11.05 14.25 -1.13
CA PHE A 292 10.97 12.79 -1.12
C PHE A 292 12.34 12.14 -0.89
N ASN A 293 13.38 12.63 -1.59
CA ASN A 293 14.75 12.17 -1.44
C ASN A 293 15.37 12.56 -0.09
N LYS A 294 15.18 13.82 0.35
CA LYS A 294 15.70 14.32 1.64
C LYS A 294 15.14 13.51 2.83
N LEU A 295 13.88 13.12 2.73
CA LEU A 295 13.16 12.34 3.75
C LEU A 295 13.39 10.82 3.62
N ASN A 296 14.24 10.37 2.68
CA ASN A 296 14.54 8.96 2.44
C ASN A 296 13.29 8.09 2.18
N MET A 297 12.27 8.67 1.55
CA MET A 297 11.02 7.96 1.30
C MET A 297 11.15 6.86 0.24
N ASP A 298 12.26 6.81 -0.51
CA ASP A 298 12.59 5.71 -1.42
C ASP A 298 13.21 4.49 -0.72
N LYS A 299 13.61 4.62 0.56
CA LYS A 299 14.26 3.55 1.33
C LYS A 299 13.26 2.62 2.01
N GLY A 300 11.98 2.94 1.95
CA GLY A 300 10.90 2.04 2.36
C GLY A 300 10.60 2.06 3.85
N ALA A 301 10.03 0.94 4.30
CA ALA A 301 9.24 0.88 5.52
C ALA A 301 9.98 1.23 6.81
N GLY A 302 11.31 1.20 6.86
CA GLY A 302 12.08 1.57 8.06
C GLY A 302 11.93 3.03 8.48
N TYR A 303 11.59 3.93 7.55
CA TYR A 303 11.49 5.38 7.78
C TYR A 303 10.07 5.85 8.07
N TYR A 304 9.07 5.01 7.84
CA TYR A 304 7.68 5.43 7.91
C TYR A 304 7.14 5.38 9.33
N LYS A 305 6.30 6.36 9.64
CA LYS A 305 5.33 6.38 10.72
C LYS A 305 3.92 6.40 10.13
N ILE A 306 2.91 6.34 10.99
CA ILE A 306 1.49 6.42 10.65
C ILE A 306 0.94 7.79 11.03
N ASP A 307 0.21 8.41 10.11
CA ASP A 307 -0.58 9.63 10.34
C ASP A 307 -1.60 9.39 11.47
N PRO A 308 -1.63 10.21 12.54
CA PRO A 308 -2.62 10.10 13.62
C PRO A 308 -4.07 9.94 13.14
N ALA A 309 -4.44 10.57 12.01
CA ALA A 309 -5.80 10.48 11.46
C ALA A 309 -6.22 9.04 11.10
N PHE A 310 -5.27 8.14 10.86
CA PHE A 310 -5.56 6.71 10.68
C PHE A 310 -6.14 6.07 11.95
N PHE A 311 -5.58 6.41 13.11
CA PHE A 311 -6.04 5.88 14.41
C PHE A 311 -7.30 6.60 14.91
N GLU A 312 -7.57 7.82 14.47
CA GLU A 312 -8.89 8.44 14.69
C GLU A 312 -10.00 7.67 13.98
N LYS A 313 -9.70 7.15 12.78
CA LYS A 313 -10.63 6.32 11.99
C LYS A 313 -10.73 4.87 12.51
N TYR A 314 -9.61 4.32 12.98
CA TYR A 314 -9.49 2.94 13.47
C TYR A 314 -8.83 2.89 14.87
N PRO A 315 -9.51 3.38 15.92
CA PRO A 315 -8.94 3.53 17.26
C PRO A 315 -8.48 2.21 17.89
N GLU A 316 -9.14 1.10 17.54
CA GLU A 316 -8.81 -0.25 18.00
C GLU A 316 -7.44 -0.75 17.48
N LEU A 317 -6.93 -0.16 16.40
CA LEU A 317 -5.61 -0.48 15.83
C LEU A 317 -4.48 0.29 16.50
N TRP A 318 -4.79 1.29 17.33
CA TRP A 318 -3.78 2.08 18.02
C TRP A 318 -3.11 1.29 19.15
N ASP A 319 -1.79 1.36 19.21
CA ASP A 319 -0.99 0.77 20.27
C ASP A 319 -0.11 1.82 20.93
N GLN A 320 -0.48 2.18 22.16
CA GLN A 320 0.22 3.19 22.98
C GLN A 320 1.68 2.80 23.28
N ALA A 321 2.00 1.51 23.30
CA ALA A 321 3.37 1.05 23.56
C ALA A 321 4.30 1.21 22.35
N SER A 322 3.77 1.59 21.18
CA SER A 322 4.49 1.61 19.91
C SER A 322 4.78 3.04 19.44
N ASP A 323 6.05 3.36 19.16
CA ASP A 323 6.47 4.64 18.53
C ASP A 323 6.23 4.61 17.01
N LEU A 324 4.98 4.35 16.64
CA LEU A 324 4.57 4.23 15.24
C LEU A 324 3.77 5.45 14.77
N THR A 325 3.13 6.17 15.70
CA THR A 325 2.30 7.33 15.38
C THR A 325 3.21 8.54 15.17
N ALA A 326 3.00 9.28 14.09
CA ALA A 326 3.73 10.52 13.87
C ALA A 326 3.32 11.61 14.88
N THR A 327 4.26 12.50 15.14
CA THR A 327 4.18 13.62 16.07
C THR A 327 4.44 14.92 15.31
N GLY A 328 3.88 16.01 15.81
CA GLY A 328 4.00 17.32 15.18
C GLY A 328 2.82 17.67 14.26
N MET A 329 3.01 18.66 13.41
CA MET A 329 1.95 19.20 12.55
C MET A 329 1.95 18.54 11.15
N PRO A 330 0.78 18.15 10.61
CA PRO A 330 0.70 17.64 9.23
C PRO A 330 1.01 18.76 8.23
N LEU A 331 2.00 18.54 7.37
CA LEU A 331 2.15 19.29 6.13
C LEU A 331 1.46 18.52 4.99
N LYS A 332 0.40 19.12 4.45
CA LYS A 332 -0.46 18.47 3.46
C LYS A 332 -0.90 19.41 2.34
N PRO A 333 -1.17 18.88 1.14
CA PRO A 333 -1.87 19.63 0.09
C PRO A 333 -3.33 19.89 0.46
N LYS A 334 -3.96 20.81 -0.26
CA LYS A 334 -5.40 21.11 -0.13
C LYS A 334 -6.29 19.89 -0.39
N TYR A 335 -5.88 19.04 -1.33
CA TYR A 335 -6.61 17.82 -1.69
C TYR A 335 -5.68 16.62 -1.58
N GLN A 336 -6.16 15.63 -0.84
CA GLN A 336 -5.45 14.40 -0.54
C GLN A 336 -6.13 13.24 -1.24
N LYS A 337 -5.35 12.40 -1.93
CA LYS A 337 -5.87 11.17 -2.55
C LYS A 337 -5.66 9.98 -1.61
N ILE A 338 -6.53 8.99 -1.75
CA ILE A 338 -6.44 7.69 -1.08
C ILE A 338 -6.08 6.65 -2.14
N LEU A 339 -5.23 5.69 -1.78
CA LEU A 339 -4.89 4.59 -2.67
C LEU A 339 -6.08 3.65 -2.88
N THR A 340 -6.24 3.13 -4.08
CA THR A 340 -7.33 2.22 -4.44
C THR A 340 -6.95 0.76 -4.16
N TYR A 341 -7.96 -0.08 -4.05
CA TYR A 341 -7.85 -1.54 -3.93
C TYR A 341 -8.35 -2.22 -5.22
N PRO A 342 -7.87 -3.44 -5.55
CA PRO A 342 -8.25 -4.12 -6.78
C PRO A 342 -9.73 -4.50 -6.73
N LYS A 343 -10.34 -4.60 -7.91
CA LYS A 343 -11.62 -5.29 -8.05
C LYS A 343 -11.43 -6.78 -7.73
N PRO A 344 -12.50 -7.48 -7.33
CA PRO A 344 -12.46 -8.93 -7.17
C PRO A 344 -12.04 -9.67 -8.44
N LEU A 345 -11.48 -10.86 -8.27
CA LEU A 345 -11.08 -11.73 -9.39
C LEU A 345 -12.26 -12.05 -10.31
N ASP A 346 -12.01 -11.94 -11.62
CA ASP A 346 -12.87 -12.42 -12.67
C ASP A 346 -12.13 -13.42 -13.59
N SER A 347 -12.88 -14.16 -14.39
CA SER A 347 -12.33 -15.21 -15.27
C SER A 347 -11.29 -14.68 -16.27
N SER A 348 -11.47 -13.45 -16.77
CA SER A 348 -10.57 -12.81 -17.74
C SER A 348 -9.22 -12.50 -17.10
N THR A 349 -9.25 -11.98 -15.87
CA THR A 349 -8.06 -11.67 -15.08
C THR A 349 -7.30 -12.93 -14.73
N VAL A 350 -7.99 -13.99 -14.31
CA VAL A 350 -7.38 -15.30 -14.02
C VAL A 350 -6.67 -15.87 -15.26
N GLU A 351 -7.32 -15.81 -16.43
CA GLU A 351 -6.72 -16.30 -17.68
C GLU A 351 -5.50 -15.47 -18.09
N THR A 352 -5.57 -14.16 -17.92
CA THR A 352 -4.44 -13.26 -18.21
C THR A 352 -3.25 -13.58 -17.30
N TYR A 353 -3.47 -13.79 -16.00
CA TYR A 353 -2.41 -14.18 -15.07
C TYR A 353 -1.75 -15.50 -15.45
N ARG A 354 -2.55 -16.52 -15.81
CA ARG A 354 -2.05 -17.81 -16.26
C ARG A 354 -1.18 -17.65 -17.52
N SER A 355 -1.76 -17.05 -18.56
CA SER A 355 -1.10 -16.85 -19.85
C SER A 355 0.21 -16.06 -19.72
N PHE A 356 0.23 -15.02 -18.88
CA PHE A 356 1.43 -14.21 -18.66
C PHE A 356 2.54 -14.97 -17.92
N ILE A 357 2.20 -15.73 -16.88
CA ILE A 357 3.17 -16.54 -16.13
C ILE A 357 3.78 -17.60 -17.04
N ASP A 358 2.94 -18.31 -17.81
CA ASP A 358 3.39 -19.34 -18.75
C ASP A 358 4.32 -18.75 -19.80
N PHE A 359 3.88 -17.69 -20.49
CA PHE A 359 4.68 -17.01 -21.50
C PHE A 359 6.03 -16.55 -20.95
N SER A 360 6.03 -15.87 -19.81
CA SER A 360 7.24 -15.22 -19.28
C SER A 360 8.27 -16.22 -18.77
N LEU A 361 7.84 -17.31 -18.12
CA LEU A 361 8.75 -18.33 -17.59
C LEU A 361 9.18 -19.35 -18.66
N ASP A 362 8.31 -19.72 -19.59
CA ASP A 362 8.68 -20.62 -20.69
C ASP A 362 9.66 -19.96 -21.67
N ALA A 363 9.46 -18.67 -21.98
CA ALA A 363 10.38 -17.90 -22.80
C ALA A 363 11.76 -17.80 -22.13
N ALA A 364 11.80 -17.44 -20.84
CA ALA A 364 13.06 -17.34 -20.09
C ALA A 364 13.82 -18.68 -20.01
N ASN A 365 13.10 -19.78 -19.80
CA ASN A 365 13.69 -21.12 -19.77
C ASN A 365 14.26 -21.53 -21.14
N THR A 366 13.50 -21.27 -22.23
CA THR A 366 13.95 -21.58 -23.60
C THR A 366 15.22 -20.82 -23.98
N ILE A 367 15.30 -19.52 -23.63
CA ILE A 367 16.50 -18.71 -23.86
C ILE A 367 17.68 -19.25 -23.05
N SER A 368 17.45 -19.63 -21.78
CA SER A 368 18.52 -20.13 -20.90
C SER A 368 19.06 -21.51 -21.32
N MET A 369 18.28 -22.30 -22.05
CA MET A 369 18.66 -23.61 -22.59
C MET A 369 19.22 -23.55 -24.02
N SER A 370 19.21 -22.38 -24.67
CA SER A 370 19.79 -22.21 -26.01
C SER A 370 21.33 -22.06 -25.90
N PRO A 371 22.12 -22.80 -26.70
CA PRO A 371 23.57 -22.92 -26.56
C PRO A 371 24.37 -21.64 -26.90
#